data_AF-A0A075WCZ0-F1
#
_entry.id   AF-A0A075WCZ0-F1
#
_cell.length_a   1.000
_cell.length_b   1.000
_cell.length_c   1.000
_cell.angle_alpha   90.00
_cell.angle_beta   90.00
_cell.angle_gamma   90.00
#
_symmetry.space_group_name_H-M   'P 1'
#
loop_
_entity.id
_entity.type
_entity.pdbx_description
1 polymer ?
#
loop_
_entity_poly.entity_id
_entity_poly.type
_entity_poly.pdbx_seq_one_letter_code
_entity_poly.pdbx_strand_id
1 'polypeptide(L)'
;MIKKLIIKNYRSIERLDVELSMLNALIGPNSSGKTNILRALDLIVGTTYPSVRSFDESDFYLHDTSRTILIEVRFRDPIQYTRYQTYHIYGFRLTFDGKDMNYVAIDDNGNSLEYRQGREIKVNSDMREVVSMMYLPLDRQAYQQITPSQWKIYGKLLRHIASQIPDPDKQNFKTGVENTFTQHIFTHVQQAEDLLKKYVKEQTGLELSLRLSIIDPTSVLKNVRPRIILPTGFEADVENEGAGVQSAVGNSHSKNLCSNCTTTVNISNRRTRTLLTPPWMQTLL
;
A
#
# COMPACT_ATOMS: atom_id res chain seq x y z
N MET A 1 8.39 5.76 11.92
CA MET A 1 7.69 6.90 11.29
C MET A 1 8.63 7.68 10.36
N ILE A 2 8.15 8.27 9.26
CA ILE A 2 9.00 9.03 8.31
C ILE A 2 9.53 10.31 8.98
N LYS A 3 10.84 10.48 9.00
CA LYS A 3 11.59 11.60 9.54
C LYS A 3 11.92 12.64 8.47
N LYS A 4 12.31 12.20 7.27
CA LYS A 4 12.87 13.08 6.25
C LYS A 4 12.40 12.66 4.87
N LEU A 5 12.18 13.63 4.00
CA LEU A 5 11.86 13.43 2.58
C LEU A 5 12.84 14.25 1.73
N ILE A 6 13.48 13.57 0.77
CA ILE A 6 14.37 14.18 -0.21
C ILE A 6 13.81 13.84 -1.60
N ILE A 7 13.66 14.84 -2.45
CA ILE A 7 13.20 14.71 -3.83
C ILE A 7 14.16 15.47 -4.74
N LYS A 8 14.55 14.88 -5.87
CA LYS A 8 15.28 15.57 -6.94
C LYS A 8 14.69 15.23 -8.29
N ASN A 9 14.66 16.23 -9.16
CA ASN A 9 14.25 16.15 -10.57
C ASN A 9 12.87 15.51 -10.82
N TYR A 10 11.91 15.65 -9.91
CA TYR A 10 10.58 15.03 -10.02
C TYR A 10 9.51 16.09 -10.30
N ARG A 11 8.93 16.07 -11.51
CA ARG A 11 7.86 16.94 -11.97
C ARG A 11 8.17 18.42 -11.80
N SER A 12 7.49 19.12 -10.89
CA SER A 12 7.74 20.53 -10.62
C SER A 12 8.84 20.76 -9.57
N ILE A 13 9.51 19.71 -9.10
CA ILE A 13 10.46 19.75 -7.98
C ILE A 13 11.86 19.43 -8.51
N GLU A 14 12.70 20.46 -8.66
CA GLU A 14 14.11 20.27 -8.97
C GLU A 14 14.86 19.68 -7.76
N ARG A 15 14.65 20.26 -6.58
CA ARG A 15 15.22 19.79 -5.31
C ARG A 15 14.31 20.13 -4.14
N LEU A 16 14.04 19.13 -3.30
CA LEU A 16 13.40 19.28 -1.99
C LEU A 16 14.18 18.45 -0.98
N ASP A 17 14.42 19.03 0.20
CA ASP A 17 14.99 18.35 1.36
C ASP A 17 14.23 18.91 2.58
N VAL A 18 13.41 18.08 3.23
CA VAL A 18 12.52 18.51 4.31
C VAL A 18 12.44 17.47 5.43
N GLU A 19 12.51 17.94 6.66
CA GLU A 19 12.22 17.16 7.87
C GLU A 19 10.70 17.14 8.11
N LEU A 20 10.17 15.96 8.43
CA LEU A 20 8.76 15.69 8.64
C LEU A 20 8.49 15.40 10.13
N SER A 21 7.52 16.13 10.68
CA SER A 21 7.02 15.93 12.03
C SER A 21 5.85 14.94 12.05
N MET A 22 5.20 14.76 13.20
CA MET A 22 3.98 13.94 13.28
C MET A 22 2.79 14.54 12.53
N LEU A 23 2.80 15.85 12.32
CA LEU A 23 1.76 16.58 11.59
C LEU A 23 2.43 17.60 10.68
N ASN A 24 2.19 17.47 9.38
CA ASN A 24 2.79 18.35 8.37
C ASN A 24 1.67 19.02 7.57
N ALA A 25 1.68 20.35 7.54
CA ALA A 25 0.76 21.14 6.72
C ALA A 25 1.52 21.69 5.52
N LEU A 26 1.13 21.27 4.31
CA LEU A 26 1.68 21.81 3.06
C LEU A 26 0.84 23.01 2.62
N ILE A 27 1.41 24.22 2.68
CA ILE A 27 0.72 25.47 2.35
C ILE A 27 1.45 26.15 1.19
N GLY A 28 0.69 26.70 0.25
CA GLY A 28 1.23 27.45 -0.89
C GLY A 28 0.21 27.63 -2.01
N PRO A 29 0.51 28.45 -3.03
CA PRO A 29 -0.37 28.68 -4.18
C PRO A 29 -0.74 27.41 -4.94
N ASN A 30 -1.84 27.39 -5.68
CA ASN A 30 -2.14 26.28 -6.58
C ASN A 30 -0.98 26.05 -7.55
N SER A 31 -0.75 24.78 -7.92
CA SER A 31 0.35 24.39 -8.82
C SER A 31 1.77 24.62 -8.28
N SER A 32 1.94 24.98 -7.00
CA SER A 32 3.27 25.15 -6.37
C SER A 32 4.02 23.82 -6.07
N GLY A 33 3.58 22.69 -6.61
CA GLY A 33 4.19 21.38 -6.37
C GLY A 33 3.76 20.60 -5.12
N LYS A 34 2.82 21.12 -4.29
CA LYS A 34 2.35 20.42 -3.08
C LYS A 34 1.83 19.01 -3.35
N THR A 35 1.01 18.84 -4.39
CA THR A 35 0.50 17.53 -4.80
C THR A 35 1.63 16.62 -5.29
N ASN A 36 2.69 17.17 -5.90
CA ASN A 36 3.84 16.39 -6.34
C ASN A 36 4.65 15.84 -5.15
N ILE A 37 4.72 16.56 -4.03
CA ILE A 37 5.29 16.04 -2.78
C ILE A 37 4.50 14.82 -2.30
N LEU A 38 3.18 14.92 -2.25
CA LEU A 38 2.32 13.80 -1.81
C LEU A 38 2.41 12.60 -2.76
N ARG A 39 2.46 12.85 -4.07
CA ARG A 39 2.61 11.79 -5.08
C ARG A 39 3.99 11.12 -5.02
N ALA A 40 5.06 11.85 -4.70
CA ALA A 40 6.38 11.27 -4.47
C ALA A 40 6.39 10.34 -3.25
N LEU A 41 5.73 10.76 -2.16
CA LEU A 41 5.55 9.93 -0.97
C LEU A 41 4.72 8.67 -1.30
N ASP A 42 3.61 8.80 -2.02
CA ASP A 42 2.79 7.67 -2.44
C ASP A 42 3.57 6.69 -3.35
N LEU A 43 4.43 7.21 -4.23
CA LEU A 43 5.26 6.36 -5.10
C LEU A 43 6.23 5.46 -4.31
N ILE A 44 6.87 6.01 -3.27
CA ILE A 44 7.87 5.27 -2.49
C ILE A 44 7.23 4.39 -1.41
N VAL A 45 6.33 4.93 -0.59
CA VAL A 45 5.75 4.23 0.58
C VAL A 45 4.24 3.96 0.49
N GLY A 46 3.60 4.31 -0.62
CA GLY A 46 2.18 4.06 -0.85
C GLY A 46 1.83 2.58 -1.06
N THR A 47 0.59 2.34 -1.49
CA THR A 47 0.05 0.98 -1.57
C THR A 47 0.55 0.20 -2.79
N THR A 48 0.84 0.89 -3.88
CA THR A 48 1.26 0.28 -5.15
C THR A 48 2.77 0.17 -5.19
N TYR A 49 3.32 -1.00 -5.56
CA TYR A 49 4.76 -1.15 -5.72
C TYR A 49 5.23 -0.40 -6.98
N PRO A 50 6.25 0.47 -6.89
CA PRO A 50 6.70 1.24 -8.03
C PRO A 50 7.33 0.31 -9.07
N SER A 51 7.09 0.61 -10.34
CA SER A 51 7.70 -0.09 -11.47
C SER A 51 8.10 0.94 -12.53
N VAL A 52 8.82 0.51 -13.57
CA VAL A 52 9.13 1.40 -14.71
C VAL A 52 7.85 2.00 -15.33
N ARG A 53 6.73 1.25 -15.32
CA ARG A 53 5.42 1.74 -15.80
C ARG A 53 4.77 2.79 -14.89
N SER A 54 5.33 3.02 -13.71
CA SER A 54 4.88 4.06 -12.79
C SER A 54 5.40 5.45 -13.17
N PHE A 55 6.25 5.54 -14.19
CA PHE A 55 6.88 6.77 -14.65
C PHE A 55 6.50 7.08 -16.10
N ASP A 56 6.38 8.36 -16.40
CA ASP A 56 6.31 8.90 -17.75
C ASP A 56 7.27 10.08 -17.94
N GLU A 57 7.41 10.58 -19.18
CA GLU A 57 8.26 11.75 -19.48
C GLU A 57 7.82 13.01 -18.72
N SER A 58 6.56 13.09 -18.29
CA SER A 58 6.03 14.20 -17.50
C SER A 58 6.48 14.18 -16.04
N ASP A 59 7.02 13.04 -15.58
CA ASP A 59 7.56 12.90 -14.23
C ASP A 59 8.95 13.51 -14.06
N PHE A 60 9.67 13.79 -15.15
CA PHE A 60 10.98 14.43 -15.10
C PHE A 60 10.83 15.94 -14.94
N TYR A 61 11.72 16.54 -14.13
CA TYR A 61 11.75 17.99 -13.98
C TYR A 61 12.00 18.67 -15.32
N LEU A 62 11.07 19.55 -15.71
CA LEU A 62 11.05 20.21 -17.02
C LEU A 62 11.06 19.22 -18.21
N HIS A 63 10.58 17.99 -18.01
CA HIS A 63 10.62 16.92 -19.01
C HIS A 63 12.05 16.51 -19.44
N ASP A 64 13.06 16.85 -18.63
CA ASP A 64 14.45 16.54 -18.94
C ASP A 64 14.80 15.09 -18.50
N THR A 65 14.62 14.15 -19.43
CA THR A 65 14.91 12.72 -19.23
C THR A 65 16.39 12.41 -19.09
N SER A 66 17.30 13.38 -19.30
CA SER A 66 18.73 13.20 -19.01
C SER A 66 19.04 13.24 -17.51
N ARG A 67 18.11 13.76 -16.70
CA ARG A 67 18.27 13.87 -15.24
C ARG A 67 17.58 12.72 -14.52
N THR A 68 18.31 12.04 -13.65
CA THR A 68 17.74 10.99 -12.80
C THR A 68 16.77 11.58 -11.77
N ILE A 69 15.56 11.02 -11.72
CA ILE A 69 14.59 11.23 -10.64
C ILE A 69 15.13 10.53 -9.39
N LEU A 70 15.14 11.22 -8.25
CA LEU A 70 15.47 10.65 -6.95
C LEU A 70 14.37 10.98 -5.95
N ILE A 71 13.84 9.95 -5.29
CA ILE A 71 12.93 10.09 -4.16
C ILE A 71 13.50 9.25 -3.02
N GLU A 72 13.70 9.85 -1.86
CA GLU A 72 14.26 9.19 -0.69
C GLU A 72 13.47 9.57 0.55
N VAL A 73 13.15 8.57 1.37
CA VAL A 73 12.52 8.74 2.68
C VAL A 73 13.44 8.18 3.76
N ARG A 74 13.57 8.90 4.87
CA ARG A 74 14.24 8.42 6.08
C ARG A 74 13.24 8.17 7.18
N PHE A 75 13.51 7.18 8.00
CA PHE A 75 12.70 6.81 9.15
C PHE A 75 13.36 7.29 10.44
N ARG A 76 12.56 7.59 11.47
CA ARG A 76 13.06 7.90 12.81
C ARG A 76 13.62 6.65 13.48
N ASP A 77 12.87 5.56 13.39
CA ASP A 77 13.20 4.26 13.96
C ASP A 77 13.51 3.30 12.82
N PRO A 78 14.59 2.52 12.91
CA PRO A 78 14.97 1.61 11.84
C PRO A 78 14.00 0.43 11.76
N ILE A 79 13.71 -0.01 10.53
CA ILE A 79 13.03 -1.29 10.29
C ILE A 79 14.06 -2.40 10.49
N GLN A 80 13.73 -3.38 11.34
CA GLN A 80 14.53 -4.60 11.47
C GLN A 80 14.11 -5.60 10.41
N TYR A 81 15.04 -5.95 9.52
CA TYR A 81 14.81 -6.95 8.48
C TYR A 81 15.79 -8.10 8.64
N THR A 82 15.27 -9.30 8.86
CA THR A 82 16.09 -10.51 9.08
C THR A 82 15.90 -11.48 7.93
N ARG A 83 17.02 -11.90 7.33
CA ARG A 83 17.04 -12.99 6.33
C ARG A 83 18.10 -14.03 6.67
N TYR A 84 19.37 -13.65 6.52
CA TYR A 84 20.54 -14.43 6.99
C TYR A 84 21.21 -13.76 8.19
N GLN A 85 21.09 -12.44 8.26
CA GLN A 85 21.47 -11.59 9.38
C GLN A 85 20.42 -10.49 9.49
N THR A 86 20.43 -9.78 10.60
CA THR A 86 19.58 -8.62 10.84
C THR A 86 20.18 -7.38 10.19
N TYR A 87 19.38 -6.66 9.43
CA TYR A 87 19.71 -5.35 8.86
C TYR A 87 18.83 -4.28 9.50
N HIS A 88 19.42 -3.13 9.80
CA HIS A 88 18.71 -1.95 10.30
C HIS A 88 18.51 -0.97 9.16
N ILE A 89 17.28 -0.88 8.66
CA ILE A 89 16.94 -0.06 7.50
C ILE A 89 16.42 1.30 8.01
N TYR A 90 17.15 2.36 7.71
CA TYR A 90 16.82 3.73 8.13
C TYR A 90 16.09 4.51 7.04
N GLY A 91 15.88 3.93 5.86
CA GLY A 91 15.14 4.59 4.81
C GLY A 91 15.01 3.76 3.55
N PHE A 92 14.33 4.33 2.56
CA PHE A 92 14.30 3.82 1.20
C PHE A 92 14.74 4.89 0.22
N ARG A 93 15.39 4.47 -0.87
CA ARG A 93 15.75 5.32 -2.00
C ARG A 93 15.27 4.71 -3.29
N LEU A 94 14.51 5.49 -4.05
CA LEU A 94 14.10 5.19 -5.41
C LEU A 94 14.82 6.13 -6.37
N THR A 95 15.41 5.57 -7.43
CA THR A 95 15.93 6.33 -8.56
C THR A 95 15.38 5.81 -9.87
N PHE A 96 15.16 6.71 -10.82
CA PHE A 96 14.76 6.35 -12.18
C PHE A 96 15.46 7.27 -13.19
N ASP A 97 16.14 6.69 -14.18
CA ASP A 97 16.95 7.43 -15.16
C ASP A 97 16.30 7.53 -16.55
N GLY A 98 15.02 7.14 -16.66
CA GLY A 98 14.28 7.07 -17.93
C GLY A 98 14.22 5.67 -18.52
N LYS A 99 15.07 4.74 -18.08
CA LYS A 99 15.08 3.35 -18.55
C LYS A 99 14.97 2.37 -17.39
N ASP A 100 15.85 2.52 -16.41
CA ASP A 100 16.01 1.61 -15.30
C ASP A 100 15.59 2.26 -13.98
N MET A 101 14.85 1.49 -13.19
CA MET A 101 14.44 1.89 -11.84
C MET A 101 15.26 1.11 -10.81
N ASN A 102 15.90 1.83 -9.89
CA ASN A 102 16.52 1.23 -8.72
C ASN A 102 15.73 1.58 -7.46
N TYR A 103 15.34 0.56 -6.68
CA TYR A 103 14.62 0.77 -5.42
C TYR A 103 15.24 -0.04 -4.27
N VAL A 104 15.91 0.66 -3.36
CA VAL A 104 16.83 0.06 -2.37
C VAL A 104 16.59 0.55 -0.95
N ALA A 105 16.92 -0.32 0.01
CA ALA A 105 16.99 0.01 1.43
C ALA A 105 18.31 0.74 1.72
N ILE A 106 18.28 1.74 2.60
CA ILE A 106 19.45 2.55 2.96
C ILE A 106 19.71 2.56 4.47
N ASP A 107 20.98 2.73 4.84
CA ASP A 107 21.44 2.90 6.22
C ASP A 107 21.19 4.33 6.75
N ASP A 108 21.62 4.63 7.97
CA ASP A 108 21.42 5.95 8.59
C ASP A 108 22.18 7.07 7.85
N ASN A 109 23.33 6.75 7.26
CA ASN A 109 24.15 7.68 6.49
C ASN A 109 23.59 7.94 5.08
N GLY A 110 22.74 7.04 4.58
CA GLY A 110 22.20 7.10 3.21
C GLY A 110 22.95 6.27 2.20
N ASN A 111 23.73 5.31 2.65
CA ASN A 111 24.32 4.36 1.74
C ASN A 111 23.33 3.22 1.47
N SER A 112 23.34 2.70 0.25
CA SER A 112 22.61 1.47 -0.07
C SER A 112 23.08 0.35 0.86
N LEU A 113 22.15 -0.35 1.48
CA LEU A 113 22.49 -1.56 2.22
C LEU A 113 22.79 -2.69 1.25
N GLU A 114 23.77 -3.53 1.58
CA GLU A 114 24.17 -4.67 0.75
C GLU A 114 24.15 -5.97 1.55
N TYR A 115 23.82 -7.07 0.86
CA TYR A 115 24.09 -8.41 1.37
C TYR A 115 25.60 -8.66 1.42
N ARG A 116 26.05 -9.67 2.18
CA ARG A 116 27.46 -10.09 2.23
C ARG A 116 28.11 -10.37 0.86
N GLN A 117 27.31 -10.63 -0.16
CA GLN A 117 27.74 -10.88 -1.54
C GLN A 117 27.91 -9.59 -2.38
N GLY A 118 27.80 -8.39 -1.77
CA GLY A 118 27.92 -7.10 -2.44
C GLY A 118 26.71 -6.70 -3.29
N ARG A 119 25.57 -7.40 -3.13
CA ARG A 119 24.33 -7.05 -3.82
C ARG A 119 23.49 -6.14 -2.97
N GLU A 120 23.03 -5.02 -3.53
CA GLU A 120 22.10 -4.11 -2.85
C GLU A 120 20.83 -4.82 -2.38
N ILE A 121 20.38 -4.47 -1.18
CA ILE A 121 19.12 -4.92 -0.62
C ILE A 121 17.99 -4.12 -1.26
N LYS A 122 17.29 -4.75 -2.21
CA LYS A 122 16.08 -4.18 -2.81
C LYS A 122 14.95 -4.14 -1.78
N VAL A 123 14.17 -3.06 -1.81
CA VAL A 123 12.98 -2.94 -0.96
C VAL A 123 11.96 -3.99 -1.39
N ASN A 124 11.40 -4.73 -0.44
CA ASN A 124 10.34 -5.71 -0.71
C ASN A 124 9.01 -5.29 -0.07
N SER A 125 7.96 -6.07 -0.31
CA SER A 125 6.63 -5.82 0.24
C SER A 125 6.64 -5.78 1.77
N ASP A 126 7.33 -6.72 2.42
CA ASP A 126 7.38 -6.82 3.89
C ASP A 126 7.95 -5.54 4.52
N MET A 127 9.04 -5.01 3.96
CA MET A 127 9.64 -3.75 4.39
C MET A 127 8.67 -2.57 4.22
N ARG A 128 7.96 -2.50 3.09
CA ARG A 128 7.00 -1.41 2.83
C ARG A 128 5.79 -1.48 3.75
N GLU A 129 5.34 -2.67 4.12
CA GLU A 129 4.20 -2.85 5.01
C GLU A 129 4.41 -2.19 6.38
N VAL A 130 5.65 -2.19 6.88
CA VAL A 130 6.01 -1.54 8.16
C VAL A 130 5.83 -0.02 8.14
N VAL A 131 6.00 0.63 6.99
CA VAL A 131 6.03 2.09 6.86
C VAL A 131 4.97 2.65 5.91
N SER A 132 3.95 1.85 5.61
CA SER A 132 3.07 2.17 4.49
C SER A 132 2.17 3.37 4.76
N MET A 133 2.09 4.24 3.74
CA MET A 133 1.29 5.46 3.74
C MET A 133 -0.15 5.21 3.30
N MET A 134 -1.07 5.97 3.90
CA MET A 134 -2.43 6.16 3.42
C MET A 134 -2.51 7.49 2.66
N TYR A 135 -2.84 7.44 1.37
CA TYR A 135 -3.02 8.65 0.56
C TYR A 135 -4.50 8.89 0.30
N LEU A 136 -5.12 9.86 0.98
CA LEU A 136 -6.53 10.22 0.80
C LEU A 136 -6.64 11.48 -0.08
N PRO A 137 -6.84 11.37 -1.40
CA PRO A 137 -7.08 12.53 -2.24
C PRO A 137 -8.46 13.15 -1.94
N LEU A 138 -8.63 14.42 -2.34
CA LEU A 138 -9.92 15.13 -2.25
C LEU A 138 -10.99 14.55 -3.19
N ASP A 139 -10.60 13.66 -4.09
CA ASP A 139 -11.51 13.09 -5.07
C ASP A 139 -12.59 12.27 -4.35
N ARG A 140 -13.84 12.39 -4.79
CA ARG A 140 -15.03 11.73 -4.21
C ARG A 140 -14.96 10.19 -4.26
N GLN A 141 -13.85 9.67 -4.79
CA GLN A 141 -13.43 8.29 -4.84
C GLN A 141 -12.59 7.86 -3.63
N ALA A 142 -12.69 8.53 -2.47
CA ALA A 142 -12.19 7.98 -1.19
C ALA A 142 -12.65 6.51 -0.98
N TYR A 143 -13.84 6.18 -1.51
CA TYR A 143 -14.36 4.83 -1.56
C TYR A 143 -13.50 3.84 -2.39
N GLN A 144 -12.79 4.28 -3.43
CA GLN A 144 -11.85 3.42 -4.13
C GLN A 144 -10.68 2.99 -3.23
N GLN A 145 -10.49 3.55 -2.03
CA GLN A 145 -9.58 3.00 -1.02
C GLN A 145 -10.23 1.95 -0.10
N ILE A 146 -11.52 1.70 -0.29
CA ILE A 146 -12.37 0.69 0.36
C ILE A 146 -12.70 -0.45 -0.63
N THR A 147 -11.87 -0.67 -1.66
CA THR A 147 -11.97 -1.87 -2.49
C THR A 147 -11.20 -3.03 -1.83
N PRO A 148 -11.65 -4.29 -1.89
CA PRO A 148 -10.98 -5.43 -1.23
C PRO A 148 -9.68 -5.89 -1.91
N SER A 149 -8.96 -5.00 -2.60
CA SER A 149 -7.61 -5.33 -2.99
C SER A 149 -6.73 -5.29 -1.74
N GLN A 150 -5.98 -6.37 -1.53
CA GLN A 150 -5.13 -6.67 -0.36
C GLN A 150 -4.17 -5.55 0.07
N TRP A 151 -4.04 -4.47 -0.72
CA TRP A 151 -3.09 -3.38 -0.55
C TRP A 151 -3.70 -2.11 0.04
N LYS A 152 -5.03 -2.01 0.10
CA LYS A 152 -5.75 -0.84 0.61
C LYS A 152 -6.02 -0.95 2.12
N ILE A 153 -6.33 0.18 2.76
CA ILE A 153 -6.50 0.36 4.22
C ILE A 153 -7.30 -0.78 4.86
N TYR A 154 -8.45 -1.07 4.25
CA TYR A 154 -9.39 -2.05 4.74
C TYR A 154 -8.81 -3.47 4.73
N GLY A 155 -8.06 -3.82 3.67
CA GLY A 155 -7.35 -5.10 3.59
C GLY A 155 -6.27 -5.26 4.67
N LYS A 156 -5.58 -4.18 5.07
CA LYS A 156 -4.61 -4.22 6.17
C LYS A 156 -5.28 -4.40 7.53
N LEU A 157 -6.39 -3.70 7.77
CA LEU A 157 -7.19 -3.87 8.97
C LEU A 157 -7.66 -5.33 9.09
N LEU A 158 -8.22 -5.89 8.02
CA LEU A 158 -8.66 -7.27 8.00
C LEU A 158 -7.51 -8.26 8.22
N ARG A 159 -6.33 -8.01 7.66
CA ARG A 159 -5.13 -8.84 7.92
C ARG A 159 -4.69 -8.76 9.39
N HIS A 160 -4.71 -7.56 9.98
CA HIS A 160 -4.42 -7.40 11.39
C HIS A 160 -5.44 -8.16 12.26
N ILE A 161 -6.74 -7.98 12.00
CA ILE A 161 -7.80 -8.73 12.70
C ILE A 161 -7.59 -10.24 12.53
N ALA A 162 -7.35 -10.71 11.30
CA ALA A 162 -7.11 -12.12 11.01
C ALA A 162 -5.90 -12.70 11.78
N SER A 163 -4.84 -11.89 11.97
CA SER A 163 -3.66 -12.30 12.75
C SER A 163 -3.96 -12.50 14.24
N GLN A 164 -4.96 -11.80 14.78
CA GLN A 164 -5.37 -11.90 16.18
C GLN A 164 -6.36 -13.05 16.43
N ILE A 165 -6.90 -13.69 15.39
CA ILE A 165 -7.81 -14.83 15.55
C ILE A 165 -7.01 -16.04 16.07
N PRO A 166 -7.44 -16.68 17.17
CA PRO A 166 -6.80 -17.90 17.67
C PRO A 166 -6.78 -19.02 16.63
N ASP A 167 -5.69 -19.78 16.59
CA ASP A 167 -5.57 -20.88 15.64
C ASP A 167 -6.65 -21.97 15.77
N PRO A 168 -7.17 -22.33 16.98
CA PRO A 168 -8.30 -23.24 17.09
C PRO A 168 -9.54 -22.75 16.33
N ASP A 169 -9.83 -21.44 16.36
CA ASP A 169 -10.97 -20.86 15.67
C ASP A 169 -10.77 -20.87 14.15
N LYS A 170 -9.54 -20.59 13.68
CA LYS A 170 -9.19 -20.72 12.26
C LYS A 170 -9.38 -22.15 11.77
N GLN A 171 -8.96 -23.14 12.55
CA GLN A 171 -9.13 -24.56 12.19
C GLN A 171 -10.60 -24.98 12.18
N ASN A 172 -11.36 -24.59 13.21
CA ASN A 172 -12.81 -24.87 13.26
C ASN A 172 -13.54 -24.27 12.05
N PHE A 173 -13.22 -23.02 11.70
CA PHE A 173 -13.78 -22.37 10.52
C PHE A 173 -13.38 -23.10 9.23
N LYS A 174 -12.10 -23.46 9.09
CA LYS A 174 -11.59 -24.22 7.94
C LYS A 174 -12.35 -25.53 7.77
N THR A 175 -12.46 -26.33 8.83
CA THR A 175 -13.17 -27.61 8.81
C THR A 175 -14.65 -27.42 8.49
N GLY A 176 -15.31 -26.40 9.06
CA GLY A 176 -16.69 -26.08 8.75
C GLY A 176 -16.91 -25.79 7.26
N VAL A 177 -16.08 -24.91 6.68
CA VAL A 177 -16.16 -24.55 5.26
C VAL A 177 -15.85 -25.74 4.34
N GLU A 178 -14.84 -26.55 4.66
CA GLU A 178 -14.50 -27.76 3.89
C GLU A 178 -15.63 -28.79 3.92
N ASN A 179 -16.28 -28.97 5.08
CA ASN A 179 -17.43 -29.87 5.23
C ASN A 179 -18.62 -29.37 4.41
N THR A 180 -18.98 -28.08 4.52
CA THR A 180 -20.07 -27.48 3.74
C THR A 180 -19.80 -27.56 2.25
N PHE A 181 -18.57 -27.30 1.80
CA PHE A 181 -18.19 -27.45 0.40
C PHE A 181 -18.36 -28.89 -0.08
N THR A 182 -17.87 -29.85 0.70
CA THR A 182 -17.98 -31.28 0.37
C THR A 182 -19.44 -31.73 0.29
N GLN A 183 -20.29 -31.23 1.19
CA GLN A 183 -21.70 -31.62 1.27
C GLN A 183 -22.57 -31.00 0.17
N HIS A 184 -22.31 -29.74 -0.21
CA HIS A 184 -23.24 -28.97 -1.04
C HIS A 184 -22.70 -28.56 -2.40
N ILE A 185 -21.38 -28.45 -2.57
CA ILE A 185 -20.77 -27.91 -3.79
C ILE A 185 -19.97 -28.96 -4.55
N PHE A 186 -19.34 -29.90 -3.83
CA PHE A 186 -18.43 -30.88 -4.44
C PHE A 186 -19.10 -31.73 -5.51
N THR A 187 -20.36 -32.14 -5.30
CA THR A 187 -21.15 -32.90 -6.27
C THR A 187 -21.26 -32.22 -7.63
N HIS A 188 -21.24 -30.88 -7.67
CA HIS A 188 -21.30 -30.10 -8.90
C HIS A 188 -19.95 -29.97 -9.62
N VAL A 189 -18.83 -30.21 -8.93
CA VAL A 189 -17.47 -30.14 -9.50
C VAL A 189 -16.81 -31.51 -9.65
N GLN A 190 -17.43 -32.56 -9.13
CA GLN A 190 -16.91 -33.93 -9.15
C GLN A 190 -16.61 -34.42 -10.57
N GLN A 191 -17.49 -34.14 -11.53
CA GLN A 191 -17.26 -34.52 -12.93
C GLN A 191 -15.96 -33.91 -13.49
N ALA A 192 -15.65 -32.67 -13.12
CA ALA A 192 -14.41 -32.01 -13.54
C ALA A 192 -13.19 -32.65 -12.86
N GLU A 193 -13.29 -33.00 -11.57
CA GLU A 193 -12.24 -33.73 -10.86
C GLU A 193 -11.93 -35.08 -11.52
N ASP A 194 -12.96 -35.85 -11.86
CA ASP A 194 -12.81 -37.17 -12.47
C ASP A 194 -12.19 -37.10 -13.87
N LEU A 195 -12.58 -36.09 -14.67
CA LEU A 195 -11.94 -35.82 -15.97
C LEU A 195 -10.47 -35.45 -15.82
N LEU A 196 -10.12 -34.61 -14.84
CA LEU A 196 -8.73 -34.25 -14.58
C LEU A 196 -7.90 -35.46 -14.17
N LYS A 197 -8.40 -36.30 -13.26
CA LYS A 197 -7.73 -37.56 -12.87
C LYS A 197 -7.48 -38.45 -14.08
N LYS A 198 -8.48 -38.59 -14.95
CA LYS A 198 -8.37 -39.39 -16.17
C LYS A 198 -7.25 -38.86 -17.09
N TYR A 199 -7.27 -37.57 -17.43
CA TYR A 199 -6.27 -36.99 -18.34
C TYR A 199 -4.85 -37.05 -17.77
N VAL A 200 -4.69 -36.80 -16.47
CA VAL A 200 -3.37 -36.86 -15.82
C VAL A 200 -2.82 -38.29 -15.85
N LYS A 201 -3.67 -39.29 -15.60
CA LYS A 201 -3.29 -40.71 -15.70
C LYS A 201 -2.91 -41.09 -17.14
N GLU A 202 -3.67 -40.65 -18.13
CA GLU A 202 -3.40 -40.91 -19.55
C GLU A 202 -2.05 -40.30 -20.01
N GLN A 203 -1.70 -39.11 -19.53
CA GLN A 203 -0.49 -38.40 -19.94
C GLN A 203 0.77 -38.85 -19.21
N THR A 204 0.66 -39.20 -17.93
CA THR A 204 1.84 -39.44 -17.07
C THR A 204 2.01 -40.91 -16.68
N GLY A 205 0.97 -41.73 -16.84
CA GLY A 205 0.94 -43.11 -16.33
C GLY A 205 0.87 -43.21 -14.81
N LEU A 206 0.83 -42.08 -14.08
CA LEU A 206 0.79 -42.04 -12.62
C LEU A 206 -0.65 -41.98 -12.12
N GLU A 207 -0.98 -42.81 -11.13
CA GLU A 207 -2.18 -42.61 -10.33
C GLU A 207 -1.92 -41.56 -9.25
N LEU A 208 -2.37 -40.34 -9.50
CA LEU A 208 -2.30 -39.25 -8.53
C LEU A 208 -3.60 -39.15 -7.72
N SER A 209 -3.45 -38.88 -6.42
CA SER A 209 -4.54 -38.47 -5.54
C SER A 209 -4.90 -36.99 -5.77
N LEU A 210 -5.49 -36.69 -6.92
CA LEU A 210 -5.98 -35.34 -7.25
C LEU A 210 -7.32 -35.10 -6.55
N ARG A 211 -7.47 -33.96 -5.85
CA ARG A 211 -8.74 -33.53 -5.24
C ARG A 211 -8.91 -32.02 -5.42
N LEU A 212 -10.07 -31.61 -5.95
CA LEU A 212 -10.52 -30.23 -5.95
C LEU A 212 -10.97 -29.86 -4.53
N SER A 213 -10.30 -28.85 -3.96
CA SER A 213 -10.53 -28.39 -2.60
C SER A 213 -10.36 -26.88 -2.50
N ILE A 214 -10.82 -26.31 -1.39
CA ILE A 214 -10.67 -24.88 -1.13
C ILE A 214 -9.24 -24.61 -0.68
N ILE A 215 -8.57 -23.66 -1.35
CA ILE A 215 -7.14 -23.34 -1.14
C ILE A 215 -6.87 -22.86 0.30
N ASP A 216 -7.67 -21.92 0.80
CA ASP A 216 -7.62 -21.43 2.18
C ASP A 216 -8.95 -20.74 2.54
N PRO A 217 -9.82 -21.37 3.36
CA PRO A 217 -11.08 -20.77 3.77
C PRO A 217 -10.93 -19.44 4.50
N THR A 218 -9.82 -19.20 5.22
CA THR A 218 -9.62 -17.94 5.95
C THR A 218 -9.47 -16.74 5.02
N SER A 219 -9.22 -16.99 3.72
CA SER A 219 -9.27 -15.96 2.66
C SER A 219 -10.65 -15.34 2.47
N VAL A 220 -11.73 -15.92 3.01
CA VAL A 220 -13.07 -15.30 3.02
C VAL A 220 -13.07 -13.95 3.71
N LEU A 221 -12.18 -13.73 4.69
CA LEU A 221 -12.02 -12.42 5.33
C LEU A 221 -11.68 -11.32 4.32
N LYS A 222 -11.03 -11.66 3.21
CA LYS A 222 -10.70 -10.71 2.12
C LYS A 222 -11.95 -10.20 1.40
N ASN A 223 -13.09 -10.85 1.57
CA ASN A 223 -14.36 -10.50 0.93
C ASN A 223 -15.37 -9.86 1.89
N VAL A 224 -15.05 -9.77 3.18
CA VAL A 224 -15.89 -9.02 4.14
C VAL A 224 -15.94 -7.56 3.68
N ARG A 225 -17.11 -6.92 3.75
CA ARG A 225 -17.27 -5.50 3.38
C ARG A 225 -18.31 -4.86 4.32
N PRO A 226 -18.18 -3.56 4.63
CA PRO A 226 -19.25 -2.84 5.31
C PRO A 226 -20.50 -2.80 4.42
N ARG A 227 -21.65 -3.12 5.00
CA ARG A 227 -22.97 -2.98 4.36
C ARG A 227 -23.85 -2.05 5.17
N ILE A 228 -24.72 -1.32 4.50
CA ILE A 228 -25.67 -0.40 5.14
C ILE A 228 -27.06 -1.01 5.04
N ILE A 229 -27.77 -0.99 6.16
CA ILE A 229 -29.19 -1.34 6.19
C ILE A 229 -29.97 -0.05 5.96
N LEU A 230 -30.65 0.04 4.82
CA LEU A 230 -31.52 1.16 4.49
C LEU A 230 -32.76 1.15 5.42
N PRO A 231 -33.44 2.29 5.61
CA PRO A 231 -34.70 2.36 6.36
C PRO A 231 -35.79 1.42 5.82
N THR A 232 -35.67 1.00 4.57
CA THR A 232 -36.54 0.02 3.90
C THR A 232 -36.23 -1.44 4.29
N GLY A 233 -35.20 -1.69 5.11
CA GLY A 233 -34.73 -3.02 5.50
C GLY A 233 -33.81 -3.70 4.48
N PHE A 234 -33.56 -3.08 3.33
CA PHE A 234 -32.64 -3.62 2.33
C PHE A 234 -31.18 -3.34 2.67
N GLU A 235 -30.34 -4.35 2.52
CA GLU A 235 -28.89 -4.16 2.54
C GLU A 235 -28.40 -3.57 1.21
N ALA A 236 -27.73 -2.43 1.30
CA ALA A 236 -27.05 -1.81 0.18
C ALA A 236 -25.53 -1.86 0.39
N ASP A 237 -24.80 -2.03 -0.71
CA ASP A 237 -23.36 -1.79 -0.73
C ASP A 237 -23.12 -0.27 -0.60
N VAL A 238 -22.17 0.11 0.25
CA VAL A 238 -21.76 1.51 0.47
C VAL A 238 -21.32 2.16 -0.85
N GLU A 239 -20.86 1.37 -1.84
CA GLU A 239 -20.56 1.81 -3.21
C GLU A 239 -21.74 2.51 -3.90
N ASN A 240 -22.95 2.05 -3.60
CA ASN A 240 -24.16 2.50 -4.28
C ASN A 240 -24.81 3.70 -3.57
N GLU A 241 -24.25 4.14 -2.45
CA GLU A 241 -24.77 5.24 -1.63
C GLU A 241 -24.17 6.61 -2.01
N GLY A 242 -24.85 7.67 -1.58
CA GLY A 242 -24.38 9.04 -1.83
C GLY A 242 -23.02 9.35 -1.20
N ALA A 243 -22.27 10.28 -1.81
CA ALA A 243 -20.90 10.64 -1.41
C ALA A 243 -20.73 11.02 0.08
N GLY A 244 -21.78 11.52 0.74
CA GLY A 244 -21.77 11.82 2.18
C GLY A 244 -21.67 10.57 3.06
N VAL A 245 -22.42 9.52 2.71
CA VAL A 245 -22.40 8.23 3.40
C VAL A 245 -21.06 7.53 3.15
N GLN A 246 -20.60 7.53 1.91
CA GLN A 246 -19.27 7.00 1.54
C GLN A 246 -18.14 7.68 2.31
N SER A 247 -18.17 9.02 2.43
CA SER A 247 -17.17 9.79 3.18
C SER A 247 -17.24 9.50 4.68
N ALA A 248 -18.44 9.34 5.24
CA ALA A 248 -18.61 9.01 6.66
C ALA A 248 -18.03 7.63 7.01
N VAL A 249 -18.29 6.62 6.17
CA VAL A 249 -17.73 5.28 6.31
C VAL A 249 -16.21 5.30 6.13
N GLY A 250 -15.68 6.03 5.14
CA GLY A 250 -14.22 6.20 4.98
C GLY A 250 -13.56 6.82 6.20
N ASN A 251 -14.15 7.90 6.74
CA ASN A 251 -13.63 8.59 7.91
C ASN A 251 -13.71 7.76 9.20
N SER A 252 -14.75 6.94 9.38
CA SER A 252 -14.88 6.07 10.56
C SER A 252 -13.82 4.96 10.59
N HIS A 253 -13.48 4.40 9.43
CA HIS A 253 -12.38 3.46 9.30
C HIS A 253 -11.04 4.09 9.67
N SER A 254 -10.74 5.29 9.14
CA SER A 254 -9.51 6.01 9.51
C SER A 254 -9.41 6.27 11.00
N LYS A 255 -10.51 6.61 11.68
CA LYS A 255 -10.53 6.78 13.16
C LYS A 255 -10.23 5.48 13.91
N ASN A 256 -10.77 4.34 13.48
CA ASN A 256 -10.51 3.04 14.11
C ASN A 256 -9.09 2.53 13.87
N LEU A 257 -8.46 2.86 12.74
CA LEU A 257 -7.03 2.60 12.54
C LEU A 257 -6.12 3.59 13.31
N CYS A 258 -6.57 4.84 13.49
CA CYS A 258 -5.83 5.90 14.17
C CYS A 258 -5.77 5.78 15.70
N SER A 259 -6.53 4.89 16.34
CA SER A 259 -6.29 4.56 17.76
C SER A 259 -4.91 3.93 17.98
N ASN A 260 -4.29 3.38 16.93
CA ASN A 260 -2.97 2.74 16.96
C ASN A 260 -1.96 3.25 15.91
N CYS A 261 -2.23 4.32 15.15
CA CYS A 261 -1.22 4.84 14.21
C CYS A 261 -1.30 6.35 13.90
N THR A 262 -0.10 6.91 13.76
CA THR A 262 0.29 8.32 13.81
C THR A 262 0.39 8.92 12.40
N THR A 263 -0.11 10.16 12.22
CA THR A 263 -0.13 11.02 11.00
C THR A 263 -1.45 11.01 10.22
N THR A 264 -2.19 12.11 10.34
CA THR A 264 -3.25 12.50 9.41
C THR A 264 -2.78 13.77 8.70
N VAL A 265 -2.62 13.73 7.37
CA VAL A 265 -2.37 14.95 6.59
C VAL A 265 -3.73 15.52 6.20
N ASN A 266 -4.13 16.60 6.84
CA ASN A 266 -5.39 17.28 6.56
C ASN A 266 -5.09 18.50 5.69
N ILE A 267 -5.57 18.51 4.44
CA ILE A 267 -5.51 19.70 3.58
C ILE A 267 -6.72 20.57 3.94
N SER A 268 -6.59 21.37 5.01
CA SER A 268 -7.64 22.30 5.40
C SER A 268 -7.40 23.67 4.78
N ASN A 269 -8.36 24.14 4.00
CA ASN A 269 -8.38 25.49 3.46
C ASN A 269 -9.03 26.43 4.48
N ARG A 270 -8.31 26.87 5.51
CA ARG A 270 -8.73 28.00 6.39
C ARG A 270 -7.55 28.60 7.17
N ARG A 271 -7.55 29.93 7.21
CA ARG A 271 -6.53 30.85 7.74
C ARG A 271 -6.26 30.57 9.23
N THR A 272 -5.00 30.29 9.61
CA THR A 272 -4.07 31.18 10.37
C THR A 272 -2.90 30.38 10.96
N ARG A 273 -1.66 30.86 10.69
CA ARG A 273 -0.35 30.71 11.39
C ARG A 273 0.13 29.27 11.67
N THR A 274 1.26 28.81 11.11
CA THR A 274 2.63 29.31 11.30
C THR A 274 3.47 29.03 10.03
N LEU A 275 4.38 29.94 9.67
CA LEU A 275 5.02 30.02 8.35
C LEU A 275 6.31 29.20 8.29
N LEU A 276 6.42 28.32 7.29
CA LEU A 276 7.71 27.86 6.76
C LEU A 276 7.78 28.36 5.31
N THR A 277 8.53 29.43 5.10
CA THR A 277 8.85 29.96 3.77
C THR A 277 10.04 29.20 3.20
N PRO A 278 9.95 28.59 2.00
CA PRO A 278 11.07 27.90 1.40
C PRO A 278 12.13 28.88 0.86
N PRO A 279 13.43 28.49 0.82
CA PRO A 279 14.56 29.40 0.58
C PRO A 279 14.63 30.03 -0.82
N TRP A 280 13.84 29.58 -1.79
CA TRP A 280 13.91 30.05 -3.18
C TRP A 280 13.03 31.29 -3.46
N MET A 281 12.41 31.86 -2.43
CA MET A 281 11.50 33.02 -2.56
C MET A 281 12.15 34.37 -2.19
N GLN A 282 13.48 34.50 -2.28
CA GLN A 282 14.23 35.73 -1.94
C GLN A 282 14.83 36.51 -3.11
N THR A 283 14.54 36.17 -4.38
CA THR A 283 15.21 36.84 -5.52
C THR A 283 14.26 37.53 -6.51
N LEU A 284 13.21 38.17 -6.02
CA LEU A 284 12.43 39.16 -6.79
C LEU A 284 11.89 40.23 -5.82
N LEU A 285 12.76 41.18 -5.48
CA LEU A 285 12.41 42.57 -5.19
C LEU A 285 13.18 43.43 -6.20
#